data_AF-A0A2D9CL18-F1
#
_entry.id   AF-A0A2D9CL18-F1
#
_cell.length_a   1.000
_cell.length_b   1.000
_cell.length_c   1.000
_cell.angle_alpha   90.00
_cell.angle_beta   90.00
_cell.angle_gamma   90.00
#
_symmetry.space_group_name_H-M   'P 1'
#
loop_
_entity.id
_entity.type
_entity.pdbx_description
1 polymer ?
#
loop_
_entity_poly.entity_id
_entity_poly.type
_entity_poly.pdbx_seq_one_letter_code
_entity_poly.pdbx_strand_id
1 'polypeptide(L)'
;MTDSASGIHARHNQYYIRTVRADNKDPLTQFLIDAAIPSEPDVGKPKSTTVFSFPMKSPNGAICRTDMTAIEQLNLWLKYQRHWCEHKPSVTITVKEDEWMDVGAWTYEHFDEVSGISFLPFSEHIYEQEPYQDCTKAEYTAMLKTMPKAIDWNKLQEFEKEDTTSGGRELACTAGTCEVVDLTAN
;
A
#
# COMPACT_ATOMS: atom_id res chain seq x y z
N MET A 1 0.63 8.72 8.57
CA MET A 1 -0.27 7.60 8.22
C MET A 1 -0.27 6.62 9.39
N THR A 2 -1.44 6.18 9.85
CA THR A 2 -1.60 5.31 11.03
C THR A 2 -1.14 3.89 10.70
N ASP A 3 -0.34 3.26 11.55
CA ASP A 3 0.05 1.84 11.42
C ASP A 3 -1.15 0.92 11.70
N SER A 4 -2.10 0.90 10.78
CA SER A 4 -3.33 0.09 10.83
C SER A 4 -3.39 -0.89 9.67
N ALA A 5 -4.18 -1.96 9.83
CA ALA A 5 -4.54 -2.82 8.70
C ALA A 5 -5.40 -2.04 7.69
N SER A 6 -5.45 -2.54 6.44
CA SER A 6 -6.21 -1.90 5.37
C SER A 6 -7.69 -2.29 5.46
N GLY A 7 -8.54 -1.37 5.91
CA GLY A 7 -9.98 -1.64 6.04
C GLY A 7 -10.25 -2.85 6.93
N ILE A 8 -10.93 -3.86 6.38
CA ILE A 8 -11.29 -5.10 7.09
C ILE A 8 -10.34 -6.27 6.79
N HIS A 9 -9.23 -6.04 6.08
CA HIS A 9 -8.27 -7.08 5.75
C HIS A 9 -7.41 -7.45 6.97
N ALA A 10 -6.98 -8.72 7.03
CA ALA A 10 -5.90 -9.15 7.91
C ALA A 10 -4.58 -8.43 7.57
N ARG A 11 -3.61 -8.48 8.49
CA ARG A 11 -2.24 -8.02 8.18
C ARG A 11 -1.61 -8.93 7.12
N HIS A 12 -0.64 -8.41 6.37
CA HIS A 12 0.02 -9.20 5.34
C HIS A 12 0.75 -10.41 5.95
N ASN A 13 1.67 -10.18 6.88
CA ASN A 13 2.39 -11.22 7.62
C ASN A 13 2.86 -10.67 8.98
N GLN A 14 3.38 -11.51 9.86
CA GLN A 14 3.94 -11.07 11.13
C GLN A 14 5.22 -10.24 10.93
N TYR A 15 6.04 -10.64 9.96
CA TYR A 15 7.23 -9.94 9.49
C TYR A 15 7.21 -9.91 7.97
N TYR A 16 7.46 -8.75 7.38
CA TYR A 16 7.51 -8.60 5.93
C TYR A 16 8.33 -7.37 5.57
N ILE A 17 8.81 -7.31 4.33
CA ILE A 17 9.47 -6.13 3.77
C ILE A 17 8.43 -5.41 2.90
N ARG A 18 8.20 -4.14 3.16
CA ARG A 18 7.36 -3.28 2.32
C ARG A 18 8.25 -2.49 1.38
N THR A 19 8.00 -2.58 0.09
CA THR A 19 8.71 -1.77 -0.89
C THR A 19 7.89 -0.58 -1.35
N VAL A 20 8.57 0.52 -1.65
CA VAL A 20 7.98 1.76 -2.19
C VAL A 20 8.83 2.22 -3.36
N ARG A 21 8.19 2.40 -4.52
CA ARG A 21 8.82 2.94 -5.71
C ARG A 21 8.74 4.46 -5.70
N ALA A 22 9.84 5.13 -6.05
CA ALA A 22 9.89 6.58 -6.18
C ALA A 22 10.65 6.97 -7.45
N ASP A 23 10.23 8.08 -8.08
CA ASP A 23 10.92 8.64 -9.25
C ASP A 23 12.27 9.20 -8.83
N ASN A 24 13.33 8.90 -9.58
CA ASN A 24 14.69 9.37 -9.29
C ASN A 24 14.83 10.90 -9.37
N LYS A 25 13.90 11.58 -10.04
CA LYS A 25 13.84 13.05 -10.14
C LYS A 25 13.21 13.69 -8.90
N ASP A 26 12.47 12.94 -8.09
CA ASP A 26 11.87 13.45 -6.87
C ASP A 26 12.99 13.76 -5.85
N PRO A 27 13.06 14.99 -5.30
CA PRO A 27 13.98 15.34 -4.22
C PRO A 27 13.93 14.36 -3.04
N LEU A 28 12.76 13.81 -2.72
CA LEU A 28 12.57 12.83 -1.67
C LEU A 28 13.39 11.56 -1.93
N THR A 29 13.51 11.11 -3.18
CA THR A 29 14.30 9.93 -3.53
C THR A 29 15.78 10.15 -3.21
N GLN A 30 16.34 11.28 -3.61
CA GLN A 30 17.74 11.61 -3.34
C GLN A 30 18.00 11.75 -1.84
N PHE A 31 17.09 12.42 -1.13
CA PHE A 31 17.15 12.57 0.32
C PHE A 31 17.11 11.22 1.05
N LEU A 32 16.22 10.30 0.68
CA LEU A 32 16.11 9.00 1.35
C LEU A 32 17.33 8.09 1.08
N ILE A 33 17.93 8.20 -0.12
CA ILE A 33 19.21 7.54 -0.43
C ILE A 33 20.33 8.11 0.45
N ASP A 34 20.44 9.44 0.57
CA ASP A 34 21.45 10.10 1.42
C ASP A 34 21.25 9.77 2.92
N ALA A 35 19.99 9.64 3.35
CA ALA A 35 19.62 9.16 4.68
C ALA A 35 19.91 7.66 4.90
N ALA A 36 20.49 6.97 3.92
CA ALA A 36 20.87 5.56 3.94
C ALA A 36 19.69 4.59 4.15
N ILE A 37 18.49 4.94 3.66
CA ILE A 37 17.39 3.98 3.58
C ILE A 37 17.76 2.90 2.56
N PRO A 38 17.61 1.59 2.89
CA PRO A 38 17.87 0.52 1.93
C PRO A 38 17.09 0.72 0.63
N SER A 39 17.82 0.80 -0.47
CA SER A 39 17.26 1.12 -1.77
C SER A 39 18.03 0.44 -2.90
N GLU A 40 17.32 0.09 -3.96
CA GLU A 40 17.89 -0.49 -5.19
C GLU A 40 17.16 0.05 -6.43
N PRO A 41 17.77 -0.01 -7.63
CA PRO A 41 17.06 0.34 -8.85
C PRO A 41 15.84 -0.55 -9.10
N ASP A 42 14.77 0.01 -9.65
CA ASP A 42 13.61 -0.78 -10.10
C ASP A 42 14.00 -1.72 -11.24
N VAL A 43 13.58 -2.98 -11.19
CA VAL A 43 13.93 -4.00 -12.20
C VAL A 43 13.36 -3.63 -13.58
N GLY A 44 12.17 -3.03 -13.64
CA GLY A 44 11.53 -2.64 -14.89
C GLY A 44 12.02 -1.29 -15.45
N LYS A 45 12.39 -0.36 -14.57
CA LYS A 45 12.79 1.02 -14.90
C LYS A 45 14.02 1.49 -14.10
N PRO A 46 15.17 0.81 -14.21
CA PRO A 46 16.31 1.02 -13.31
C PRO A 46 16.94 2.41 -13.39
N LYS A 47 16.76 3.11 -14.52
CA LYS A 47 17.33 4.45 -14.72
C LYS A 47 16.48 5.57 -14.12
N SER A 48 15.18 5.36 -13.95
CA SER A 48 14.24 6.42 -13.55
C SER A 48 13.54 6.15 -12.23
N THR A 49 13.66 4.96 -11.67
CA THR A 49 12.91 4.59 -10.47
C THR A 49 13.79 3.83 -9.50
N THR A 50 13.70 4.21 -8.24
CA THR A 50 14.33 3.56 -7.09
C THR A 50 13.27 2.87 -6.26
N VAL A 51 13.59 1.70 -5.74
CA VAL A 51 12.76 0.90 -4.84
C VAL A 51 13.37 0.98 -3.45
N PHE A 52 12.67 1.62 -2.53
CA PHE A 52 13.02 1.64 -1.12
C PHE A 52 12.38 0.46 -0.41
N SER A 53 13.11 -0.14 0.53
CA SER A 53 12.64 -1.30 1.26
C SER A 53 12.58 -1.00 2.76
N PHE A 54 11.42 -1.29 3.37
CA PHE A 54 11.15 -0.99 4.77
C PHE A 54 10.77 -2.26 5.53
N PRO A 55 11.54 -2.67 6.57
CA PRO A 55 11.19 -3.83 7.38
C PRO A 55 9.98 -3.53 8.26
N MET A 56 8.92 -4.30 8.10
CA MET A 56 7.65 -4.14 8.82
C MET A 56 7.43 -5.29 9.81
N LYS A 57 6.87 -4.96 10.97
CA LYS A 57 6.41 -5.93 11.96
C LYS A 57 4.96 -5.64 12.31
N SER A 58 4.08 -6.64 12.15
CA SER A 58 2.69 -6.51 12.58
C SER A 58 2.56 -6.50 14.11
N PRO A 59 1.47 -5.90 14.66
CA PRO A 59 1.20 -5.96 16.08
C PRO A 59 1.23 -7.39 16.64
N ASN A 60 1.62 -7.54 17.90
CA ASN A 60 1.65 -8.86 18.54
C ASN A 60 0.22 -9.45 18.57
N GLY A 61 0.07 -10.69 18.11
CA GLY A 61 -1.23 -11.36 18.04
C GLY A 61 -2.13 -10.92 16.88
N ALA A 62 -1.60 -10.14 15.92
CA ALA A 62 -2.35 -9.79 14.72
C ALA A 62 -2.65 -11.04 13.86
N ILE A 63 -3.90 -11.14 13.41
CA ILE A 63 -4.30 -12.09 12.37
C ILE A 63 -3.66 -11.68 11.05
N CYS A 64 -2.97 -12.61 10.42
CA CYS A 64 -2.30 -12.44 9.14
C CYS A 64 -3.06 -13.16 8.01
N ARG A 65 -2.73 -12.85 6.76
CA ARG A 65 -3.44 -13.37 5.59
C ARG A 65 -3.46 -14.90 5.50
N THR A 66 -2.45 -15.57 6.06
CA THR A 66 -2.35 -17.03 6.11
C THR A 66 -3.23 -17.68 7.19
N ASP A 67 -3.66 -16.88 8.18
CA ASP A 67 -4.41 -17.34 9.35
C ASP A 67 -5.92 -17.39 9.11
N MET A 68 -6.38 -16.94 7.94
CA MET A 68 -7.78 -16.95 7.56
C MET A 68 -7.99 -17.77 6.28
N THR A 69 -9.06 -18.54 6.27
CA THR A 69 -9.64 -19.12 5.06
C THR A 69 -10.38 -18.06 4.26
N ALA A 70 -10.60 -18.31 2.97
CA ALA A 70 -11.43 -17.43 2.14
C ALA A 70 -12.86 -17.26 2.70
N ILE A 71 -13.45 -18.34 3.23
CA ILE A 71 -14.78 -18.33 3.84
C ILE A 71 -14.82 -17.50 5.13
N GLU A 72 -13.79 -17.56 5.97
CA GLU A 72 -13.73 -16.70 7.16
C GLU A 72 -13.66 -15.22 6.80
N GLN A 73 -12.91 -14.86 5.74
CA GLN A 73 -12.86 -13.50 5.23
C GLN A 73 -14.23 -13.05 4.70
N LEU A 74 -14.93 -13.91 3.95
CA LEU A 74 -16.27 -13.63 3.43
C LEU A 74 -17.33 -13.48 4.54
N ASN A 75 -17.28 -14.33 5.56
CA ASN A 75 -18.17 -14.23 6.71
C ASN A 75 -17.88 -12.97 7.54
N LEU A 76 -16.62 -12.54 7.62
CA LEU A 76 -16.27 -11.25 8.23
C LEU A 76 -16.84 -10.09 7.40
N TRP A 77 -16.66 -10.11 6.08
CA TRP A 77 -17.24 -9.11 5.17
C TRP A 77 -18.77 -9.03 5.34
N LEU A 78 -19.46 -10.17 5.40
CA LEU A 78 -20.92 -10.22 5.54
C LEU A 78 -21.40 -9.60 6.85
N LYS A 79 -20.65 -9.80 7.95
CA LYS A 79 -20.94 -9.12 9.23
C LYS A 79 -20.85 -7.60 9.09
N TYR A 80 -19.81 -7.08 8.44
CA TYR A 80 -19.68 -5.64 8.20
C TYR A 80 -20.78 -5.12 7.26
N GLN A 81 -21.09 -5.85 6.19
CA GLN A 81 -22.15 -5.50 5.26
C GLN A 81 -23.52 -5.38 5.96
N ARG A 82 -23.84 -6.30 6.87
CA ARG A 82 -25.16 -6.34 7.51
C ARG A 82 -25.31 -5.40 8.71
N HIS A 83 -24.20 -5.03 9.36
CA HIS A 83 -24.25 -4.36 10.67
C HIS A 83 -23.52 -3.02 10.74
N TRP A 84 -22.75 -2.66 9.72
CA TRP A 84 -21.96 -1.43 9.72
C TRP A 84 -22.11 -0.60 8.45
N CYS A 85 -22.07 -1.24 7.28
CA CYS A 85 -22.07 -0.54 6.01
C CYS A 85 -23.49 -0.35 5.46
N GLU A 86 -23.88 0.91 5.22
CA GLU A 86 -25.08 1.23 4.42
C GLU A 86 -24.83 0.98 2.92
N HIS A 87 -23.59 1.19 2.47
CA HIS A 87 -23.10 0.82 1.14
C HIS A 87 -22.38 -0.55 1.17
N LYS A 88 -21.52 -0.81 0.19
CA LYS A 88 -20.80 -2.08 0.05
C LYS A 88 -19.35 -1.95 0.52
N PRO A 89 -18.90 -2.73 1.52
CA PRO A 89 -17.50 -2.73 1.93
C PRO A 89 -16.64 -3.27 0.79
N SER A 90 -15.59 -2.54 0.44
CA SER A 90 -14.59 -3.02 -0.51
C SER A 90 -13.65 -4.00 0.18
N VAL A 91 -13.51 -5.21 -0.38
CA VAL A 91 -12.58 -6.21 0.11
C VAL A 91 -12.02 -7.04 -1.05
N THR A 92 -10.75 -7.41 -0.92
CA THR A 92 -10.11 -8.43 -1.76
C THR A 92 -9.97 -9.71 -0.95
N ILE A 93 -10.59 -10.78 -1.43
CA ILE A 93 -10.50 -12.12 -0.84
C ILE A 93 -9.44 -12.89 -1.60
N THR A 94 -8.40 -13.29 -0.89
CA THR A 94 -7.38 -14.21 -1.43
C THR A 94 -7.85 -15.64 -1.22
N VAL A 95 -7.92 -16.40 -2.31
CA VAL A 95 -8.52 -17.74 -2.35
C VAL A 95 -7.45 -18.76 -2.69
N LYS A 96 -7.28 -19.77 -1.82
CA LYS A 96 -6.39 -20.91 -2.08
C LYS A 96 -7.05 -21.85 -3.08
N GLU A 97 -6.24 -22.65 -3.76
CA GLU A 97 -6.71 -23.53 -4.85
C GLU A 97 -7.84 -24.48 -4.42
N ASP A 98 -7.75 -25.01 -3.20
CA ASP A 98 -8.73 -25.92 -2.62
C ASP A 98 -10.00 -25.23 -2.07
N GLU A 99 -10.01 -23.89 -1.98
CA GLU A 99 -11.13 -23.11 -1.43
C GLU A 99 -12.11 -22.61 -2.50
N TRP A 100 -11.77 -22.66 -3.79
CA TRP A 100 -12.57 -22.06 -4.87
C TRP A 100 -14.00 -22.58 -4.95
N MET A 101 -14.21 -23.89 -4.76
CA MET A 101 -15.54 -24.49 -4.80
C MET A 101 -16.43 -23.98 -3.68
N ASP A 102 -15.89 -23.87 -2.47
CA ASP A 102 -16.62 -23.37 -1.30
C ASP A 102 -16.94 -21.88 -1.45
N VAL A 103 -15.98 -21.09 -1.96
CA VAL A 103 -16.20 -19.66 -2.25
C VAL A 103 -17.31 -19.47 -3.29
N GLY A 104 -17.35 -20.30 -4.33
CA GLY A 104 -18.40 -20.27 -5.34
C GLY A 104 -19.77 -20.60 -4.75
N ALA A 105 -19.87 -21.66 -3.95
CA ALA A 105 -21.10 -22.04 -3.26
C ALA A 105 -21.60 -20.95 -2.31
N TRP A 106 -20.70 -20.39 -1.49
CA TRP A 106 -21.02 -19.30 -0.57
C TRP A 106 -21.52 -18.05 -1.29
N THR A 107 -20.87 -17.69 -2.41
CA THR A 107 -21.26 -16.53 -3.22
C THR A 107 -22.65 -16.70 -3.82
N TYR A 108 -22.97 -17.91 -4.28
CA TYR A 108 -24.30 -18.23 -4.81
C TYR A 108 -25.38 -18.17 -3.73
N GLU A 109 -25.10 -18.67 -2.53
CA GLU A 109 -26.02 -18.59 -1.39
C GLU A 109 -26.33 -17.14 -0.98
N HIS A 110 -25.35 -16.23 -1.10
CA HIS A 110 -25.46 -14.83 -0.68
C HIS A 110 -25.60 -13.86 -1.86
N PHE A 111 -26.05 -14.34 -3.02
CA PHE A 111 -25.98 -13.61 -4.29
C PHE A 111 -26.64 -12.22 -4.25
N ASP A 112 -27.74 -12.07 -3.52
CA ASP A 112 -28.46 -10.79 -3.39
C ASP A 112 -27.70 -9.74 -2.55
N GLU A 113 -26.75 -10.18 -1.73
CA GLU A 113 -25.97 -9.30 -0.85
C GLU A 113 -24.58 -8.97 -1.41
N VAL A 114 -23.96 -9.93 -2.10
CA VAL A 114 -22.58 -9.85 -2.57
C VAL A 114 -22.38 -8.71 -3.56
N SER A 115 -21.53 -7.75 -3.18
CA SER A 115 -21.09 -6.65 -4.02
C SER A 115 -19.85 -5.99 -3.41
N GLY A 116 -18.97 -5.41 -4.22
CA GLY A 116 -17.74 -4.78 -3.72
C GLY A 116 -16.64 -5.77 -3.29
N ILE A 117 -16.78 -7.06 -3.66
CA ILE A 117 -15.79 -8.11 -3.40
C ILE A 117 -14.97 -8.36 -4.67
N SER A 118 -13.66 -8.49 -4.53
CA SER A 118 -12.77 -8.98 -5.59
C SER A 118 -12.09 -10.27 -5.13
N PHE A 119 -12.09 -11.30 -5.97
CA PHE A 119 -11.44 -12.57 -5.68
C PHE A 119 -10.11 -12.65 -6.42
N LEU A 120 -9.03 -12.96 -5.71
CA LEU A 120 -7.70 -13.17 -6.29
C LEU A 120 -7.12 -14.51 -5.81
N PRO A 121 -6.32 -15.21 -6.63
CA PRO A 121 -5.60 -16.40 -6.18
C PRO A 121 -4.62 -16.03 -5.05
N PHE A 122 -4.49 -16.91 -4.06
CA PHE A 122 -3.62 -16.69 -2.90
C PHE A 122 -2.13 -16.66 -3.26
N SER A 123 -1.72 -17.42 -4.27
CA SER A 123 -0.32 -17.57 -4.65
C SER A 123 -0.05 -17.14 -6.09
N GLU A 124 0.49 -15.94 -6.25
CA GLU A 124 1.16 -15.50 -7.48
C GLU A 124 2.37 -14.64 -7.10
N HIS A 125 3.46 -15.28 -6.66
CA HIS A 125 4.76 -14.61 -6.51
C HIS A 125 5.43 -14.48 -7.87
N ILE A 126 4.97 -13.52 -8.68
CA ILE A 126 5.40 -13.38 -10.08
C ILE A 126 6.47 -12.29 -10.23
N TYR A 127 6.58 -11.38 -9.26
CA TYR A 127 7.43 -10.19 -9.39
C TYR A 127 8.69 -10.29 -8.53
N GLU A 128 9.82 -9.87 -9.09
CA GLU A 128 11.10 -9.81 -8.38
C GLU A 128 11.09 -8.76 -7.26
N GLN A 129 10.33 -7.67 -7.44
CA GLN A 129 10.20 -6.57 -6.48
C GLN A 129 8.74 -6.36 -6.10
N GLU A 130 8.20 -7.27 -5.28
CA GLU A 130 6.82 -7.16 -4.79
C GLU A 130 6.67 -6.01 -3.76
N PRO A 131 5.51 -5.32 -3.74
CA PRO A 131 5.20 -4.30 -2.74
C PRO A 131 5.23 -4.83 -1.30
N TYR A 132 4.88 -6.10 -1.12
CA TYR A 132 4.92 -6.80 0.16
C TYR A 132 5.64 -8.12 -0.05
N GLN A 133 6.77 -8.30 0.62
CA GLN A 133 7.60 -9.49 0.52
C GLN A 133 7.62 -10.20 1.87
N ASP A 134 7.28 -11.49 1.88
CA ASP A 134 7.41 -12.30 3.07
C ASP A 134 8.87 -12.39 3.49
N CYS A 135 9.10 -12.35 4.81
CA CYS A 135 10.42 -12.60 5.35
C CYS A 135 10.34 -13.29 6.70
N THR A 136 11.41 -13.99 7.03
CA THR A 136 11.62 -14.55 8.35
C THR A 136 11.92 -13.44 9.36
N LYS A 137 11.71 -13.74 10.64
CA LYS A 137 12.13 -12.84 11.74
C LYS A 137 13.62 -12.51 11.69
N ALA A 138 14.46 -13.44 11.22
CA ALA A 138 15.90 -13.24 11.11
C ALA A 138 16.23 -12.21 10.02
N GLU A 139 15.62 -12.33 8.83
CA GLU A 139 15.76 -11.37 7.73
C GLU A 139 15.24 -9.98 8.12
N TYR A 140 14.05 -9.90 8.72
CA TYR A 140 13.53 -8.67 9.30
C TYR A 140 14.54 -8.02 10.26
N THR A 141 15.11 -8.79 11.18
CA THR A 141 16.06 -8.27 12.18
C THR A 141 17.37 -7.85 11.54
N ALA A 142 17.84 -8.55 10.51
CA ALA A 142 19.05 -8.19 9.77
C ALA A 142 18.85 -6.87 9.02
N MET A 143 17.73 -6.71 8.32
CA MET A 143 17.39 -5.49 7.61
C MET A 143 17.11 -4.31 8.54
N LEU A 144 16.48 -4.54 9.69
CA LEU A 144 16.26 -3.49 10.68
C LEU A 144 17.58 -2.87 11.17
N LYS A 145 18.69 -3.64 11.16
CA LYS A 145 20.03 -3.12 11.52
C LYS A 145 20.64 -2.25 10.43
N THR A 146 20.23 -2.38 9.18
CA THR A 146 20.70 -1.54 8.08
C THR A 146 19.93 -0.23 7.97
N MET A 147 18.75 -0.14 8.58
CA MET A 147 17.96 1.08 8.63
C MET A 147 18.67 2.18 9.42
N PRO A 148 18.57 3.45 8.99
CA PRO A 148 18.98 4.59 9.82
C PRO A 148 18.14 4.63 11.11
N LYS A 149 18.76 5.05 12.21
CA LYS A 149 18.06 5.15 13.52
C LYS A 149 16.96 6.21 13.52
N ALA A 150 17.16 7.27 12.75
CA ALA A 150 16.22 8.36 12.58
C ALA A 150 16.51 9.05 11.24
N ILE A 151 15.47 9.63 10.65
CA ILE A 151 15.55 10.46 9.46
C ILE A 151 15.39 11.90 9.94
N ASP A 152 16.36 12.76 9.61
CA ASP A 152 16.26 14.20 9.87
C ASP A 152 15.56 14.88 8.70
N TRP A 153 14.24 15.02 8.81
CA TRP A 153 13.40 15.57 7.76
C TRP A 153 13.67 17.05 7.45
N ASN A 154 14.36 17.79 8.34
CA ASN A 154 14.72 19.19 8.05
C ASN A 154 15.70 19.29 6.87
N LYS A 155 16.50 18.24 6.64
CA LYS A 155 17.45 18.19 5.52
C LYS A 155 16.78 18.00 4.17
N LEU A 156 15.50 17.61 4.10
CA LEU A 156 14.78 17.47 2.85
C LEU A 156 14.78 18.79 2.04
N GLN A 157 14.71 19.93 2.73
CA GLN A 157 14.75 21.26 2.11
C GLN A 157 16.04 21.51 1.30
N GLU A 158 17.13 20.81 1.61
CA GLU A 158 18.39 20.92 0.85
C GLU A 158 18.28 20.29 -0.55
N PHE A 159 17.32 19.40 -0.74
CA PHE A 159 17.04 18.70 -2.00
C PHE A 159 15.91 19.37 -2.79
N GLU A 160 14.96 20.04 -2.12
CA GLU A 160 13.84 20.78 -2.71
C GLU A 160 14.27 22.17 -3.24
N LYS A 161 15.28 22.20 -4.12
CA LYS A 161 15.87 23.47 -4.60
C LYS A 161 15.00 24.23 -5.60
N GLU A 162 14.09 23.53 -6.28
CA GLU A 162 13.22 24.08 -7.30
C GLU A 162 11.79 23.60 -7.06
N ASP A 163 10.82 24.52 -7.07
CA ASP A 163 9.40 24.15 -7.02
C ASP A 163 8.98 23.56 -8.37
N THR A 164 8.85 22.23 -8.40
CA THR A 164 8.36 21.51 -9.57
C THR A 164 6.83 21.33 -9.57
N THR A 165 6.13 21.94 -8.62
CA THR A 165 4.67 21.90 -8.52
C THR A 165 4.09 22.79 -9.62
N SER A 166 3.79 22.20 -10.77
CA SER A 166 2.85 22.79 -11.71
C SER A 166 1.45 22.69 -11.10
N GLY A 167 1.10 23.65 -10.24
CA GLY A 167 -0.27 23.83 -9.80
C GLY A 167 -1.16 23.86 -11.04
N GLY A 168 -2.03 22.86 -11.20
CA GLY A 168 -2.94 22.79 -12.32
C GLY A 168 -3.70 24.10 -12.39
N ARG A 169 -3.38 24.93 -13.39
CA ARG A 169 -4.07 26.19 -13.65
C ARG A 169 -5.43 25.86 -14.27
N GLU A 170 -6.28 25.20 -13.49
CA GLU A 170 -7.66 24.97 -13.88
C GLU A 170 -8.42 26.26 -13.57
N LEU A 171 -8.92 26.91 -14.62
CA LEU A 171 -9.69 28.13 -14.46
C LEU A 171 -10.94 27.81 -13.64
N ALA A 172 -11.07 28.42 -12.46
CA ALA A 172 -12.32 28.45 -11.72
C ALA A 172 -13.31 29.38 -12.46
N CYS A 173 -13.85 28.92 -13.58
CA CYS A 173 -14.82 29.71 -14.35
C CYS A 173 -16.20 29.55 -13.70
N THR A 174 -16.54 30.48 -12.81
CA THR A 174 -17.94 30.73 -12.40
C THR A 174 -18.54 31.79 -13.32
N ALA A 175 -19.62 31.44 -14.01
CA ALA A 175 -20.50 32.39 -14.73
C ALA A 175 -19.80 33.36 -15.71
N GLY A 176 -18.96 32.84 -16.60
CA GLY A 176 -18.50 33.58 -17.79
C GLY A 176 -17.41 34.64 -17.55
N THR A 177 -16.83 34.68 -16.35
CA THR A 177 -15.61 35.45 -16.05
C THR A 177 -14.59 34.50 -15.43
N CYS A 178 -13.42 34.35 -16.05
CA CYS A 178 -12.33 33.57 -15.49
C CYS A 178 -11.28 34.57 -15.01
N GLU A 179 -11.17 34.75 -13.69
CA GLU A 179 -10.15 35.61 -13.10
C GLU A 179 -8.83 34.83 -13.00
N VAL A 180 -7.75 35.46 -13.49
CA VAL A 180 -6.39 34.95 -13.28
C VAL A 180 -5.95 35.43 -11.90
N VAL A 181 -6.01 34.56 -10.90
CA VAL A 181 -5.42 34.83 -9.59
C VAL A 181 -3.94 34.50 -9.68
N ASP A 182 -3.12 35.52 -9.92
CA ASP A 182 -1.66 35.39 -9.91
C ASP A 182 -1.22 35.37 -8.44
N LEU A 183 -1.02 34.17 -7.89
CA LEU A 183 -0.34 34.02 -6.60
C LEU A 183 1.15 34.15 -6.85
N THR A 184 1.64 35.38 -6.95
CA THR A 184 3.07 35.64 -6.86
C THR A 184 3.51 35.44 -5.41
N ALA A 185 4.12 34.28 -5.15
CA ALA A 185 4.88 34.06 -3.93
C ALA A 185 6.16 34.92 -4.00
N ASN A 186 6.26 35.92 -3.12
CA ASN A 186 7.53 36.57 -2.78
C ASN A 186 8.33 35.67 -1.83
#